data_AF-A0A936B8W6-F1
#
_entry.id   AF-A0A936B8W6-F1
#
_cell.length_a   1.000
_cell.length_b   1.000
_cell.length_c   1.000
_cell.angle_alpha   90.00
_cell.angle_beta   90.00
_cell.angle_gamma   90.00
#
_symmetry.space_group_name_H-M   'P 1'
#
loop_
_entity.id
_entity.type
_entity.pdbx_description
1 polymer ?
#
loop_
_entity_poly.entity_id
_entity_poly.type
_entity_poly.pdbx_seq_one_letter_code
_entity_poly.pdbx_strand_id
1 'polypeptide(L)'
;MLTLALTVNDETVTAPVAPTSLEFGTSQRGYAGLRAMLPATLEEAFRLYDISGMVRARVADDHANIVWDGRIEDWEITRTGIAVTGFGYWRALSDLPYTAMWSVSTSAGWRELQTDEVAISKPKRGSIDNNNRVYLAINKNAQTNTSNYIAAVYELPDKGDRTADTIAFDYVLTNATGSTYHMLMRTYDSAWTQVDSSTVISSNTNASGSYSFSIGAAVTRVALLFARNSGTLTTYSGETGELYARATNIRIKTTDSAAVYLNEIAQEIATYVNADNPDQLSDTILDLAADGLDFGNELYEDADPAQILEELAESNGYHVGVWDDQRIRIEAYADAGLDYYADIVGELQVQRSLDSLTTEGYARYKEEGGRTLRTSTIATLAAGGGVLRRTNVNKYGIARRSFIGADTTSSTTADSERDAFLADRGDYAIRVAMTIRAVFDASGARVPLYQLRAHDRITIRNLSPSLSATIDNIRSFTIARTNYNAVDDSIQLEPAIPVPTLVTMIAARRGTVIQETGRIRPR
;
A
#
# COMPACT_ATOMS: atom_id res chain seq x y z
N MET A 1 -12.90 4.77 -35.91
CA MET A 1 -13.52 6.02 -35.38
C MET A 1 -13.78 5.82 -33.90
N LEU A 2 -13.49 6.79 -33.03
CA LEU A 2 -13.76 6.63 -31.58
C LEU A 2 -15.19 7.04 -31.25
N THR A 3 -15.82 6.28 -30.34
CA THR A 3 -17.17 6.54 -29.85
C THR A 3 -17.13 6.70 -28.33
N LEU A 4 -17.73 7.78 -27.82
CA LEU A 4 -17.93 8.00 -26.39
C LEU A 4 -19.37 7.60 -26.03
N ALA A 5 -19.50 6.60 -25.16
CA ALA A 5 -20.76 6.16 -24.58
C ALA A 5 -20.86 6.65 -23.13
N LEU A 6 -22.01 7.20 -22.77
CA LEU A 6 -22.37 7.53 -21.40
C LEU A 6 -23.44 6.57 -20.92
N THR A 7 -23.28 6.00 -19.73
CA THR A 7 -24.20 5.01 -19.16
C THR A 7 -24.50 5.32 -17.70
N VAL A 8 -25.77 5.16 -17.31
CA VAL A 8 -26.25 5.34 -15.94
C VAL A 8 -27.19 4.19 -15.61
N ASN A 9 -26.95 3.45 -14.53
CA ASN A 9 -27.75 2.28 -14.15
C ASN A 9 -27.95 1.30 -15.32
N ASP A 10 -26.88 1.01 -16.07
CA ASP A 10 -26.87 0.20 -17.31
C ASP A 10 -27.69 0.74 -18.49
N GLU A 11 -28.36 1.88 -18.35
CA GLU A 11 -29.02 2.55 -19.45
C GLU A 11 -28.02 3.43 -20.20
N THR A 12 -27.88 3.20 -21.51
CA THR A 12 -27.05 4.06 -22.36
C THR A 12 -27.75 5.38 -22.61
N VAL A 13 -27.21 6.43 -22.01
CA VAL A 13 -27.59 7.82 -22.26
C VAL A 13 -26.87 8.25 -23.54
N THR A 14 -27.43 7.85 -24.68
CA THR A 14 -26.77 8.02 -25.97
C THR A 14 -26.69 9.52 -26.31
N ALA A 15 -25.49 10.08 -26.42
CA ALA A 15 -25.31 11.38 -27.06
C ALA A 15 -25.55 11.20 -28.58
N PRO A 16 -26.53 11.89 -29.19
CA PRO A 16 -26.89 11.67 -30.60
C PRO A 16 -25.82 12.11 -31.61
N VAL A 17 -24.72 12.71 -31.16
CA VAL A 17 -23.68 13.31 -32.02
C VAL A 17 -22.29 13.01 -31.48
N ALA A 18 -21.35 12.71 -32.38
CA ALA A 18 -19.94 12.56 -32.03
C ALA A 18 -19.41 13.82 -31.31
N PRO A 19 -18.57 13.68 -30.28
CA PRO A 19 -18.02 14.82 -29.56
C PRO A 19 -17.24 15.76 -30.49
N THR A 20 -17.40 17.07 -30.31
CA THR A 20 -16.61 18.08 -31.07
C THR A 20 -15.18 18.20 -30.56
N SER A 21 -14.94 17.78 -29.32
CA SER A 21 -13.61 17.57 -28.76
C SER A 21 -13.63 16.33 -27.88
N LEU A 22 -12.57 15.53 -27.94
CA LEU A 22 -12.37 14.37 -27.09
C LEU A 22 -10.88 14.24 -26.79
N GLU A 23 -10.53 14.42 -25.53
CA GLU A 23 -9.19 14.21 -24.99
C GLU A 23 -9.27 13.21 -23.85
N PHE A 24 -8.36 12.25 -23.81
CA PHE A 24 -8.28 11.31 -22.69
C PHE A 24 -6.87 10.76 -22.54
N GLY A 25 -6.58 10.27 -21.35
CA GLY A 25 -5.24 9.80 -21.01
C GLY A 25 -5.21 8.57 -20.14
N THR A 26 -4.01 8.06 -19.95
CA THR A 26 -3.69 7.05 -18.95
C THR A 26 -2.58 7.57 -18.04
N SER A 27 -2.46 6.95 -16.87
CA SER A 27 -1.42 7.23 -15.88
C SER A 27 -0.93 5.91 -15.30
N GLN A 28 0.12 5.97 -14.47
CA GLN A 28 0.63 4.79 -13.75
C GLN A 28 -0.44 4.03 -12.94
N ARG A 29 -1.57 4.68 -12.63
CA ARG A 29 -2.66 4.15 -11.82
C ARG A 29 -3.88 3.68 -12.63
N GLY A 30 -3.80 3.63 -13.96
CA GLY A 30 -4.95 3.30 -14.81
C GLY A 30 -5.33 4.38 -15.81
N TYR A 31 -6.58 4.36 -16.24
CA TYR A 31 -7.19 5.46 -16.97
C TYR A 31 -7.09 6.77 -16.16
N ALA A 32 -6.67 7.85 -16.81
CA ALA A 32 -6.50 9.16 -16.20
C ALA A 32 -7.74 10.03 -16.48
N GLY A 33 -7.54 11.33 -16.74
CA GLY A 33 -8.63 12.23 -17.08
C GLY A 33 -9.18 11.99 -18.50
N LEU A 34 -10.46 12.28 -18.68
CA LEU A 34 -11.14 12.48 -19.95
C LEU A 34 -11.78 13.86 -19.96
N ARG A 35 -11.74 14.54 -21.10
CA ARG A 35 -12.46 15.79 -21.37
C ARG A 35 -13.15 15.67 -22.72
N ALA A 36 -14.43 15.96 -22.77
CA ALA A 36 -15.17 15.96 -24.02
C ALA A 36 -16.18 17.10 -24.09
N MET A 37 -16.42 17.61 -25.29
CA MET A 37 -17.54 18.52 -25.58
C MET A 37 -18.58 17.77 -26.41
N LEU A 38 -19.76 17.57 -25.84
CA LEU A 38 -20.90 16.88 -26.46
C LEU A 38 -21.84 17.92 -27.05
N PRO A 39 -22.04 17.95 -28.38
CA PRO A 39 -23.03 18.82 -29.00
C PRO A 39 -24.42 18.45 -28.53
N ALA A 40 -25.13 19.41 -27.95
CA ALA A 40 -26.47 19.22 -27.43
C ALA A 40 -27.25 20.53 -27.51
N THR A 41 -28.56 20.45 -27.70
CA THR A 41 -29.44 21.59 -27.45
C THR A 41 -29.39 21.98 -25.97
N LEU A 42 -29.76 23.21 -25.63
CA LEU A 42 -29.76 23.66 -24.23
C LEU A 42 -30.65 22.77 -23.36
N GLU A 43 -31.80 22.33 -23.89
CA GLU A 43 -32.71 21.43 -23.19
C GLU A 43 -32.08 20.05 -22.92
N GLU A 44 -31.43 19.45 -23.93
CA GLU A 44 -30.70 18.18 -23.77
C GLU A 44 -29.54 18.31 -22.78
N ALA A 45 -28.79 19.42 -22.81
CA ALA A 45 -27.70 19.67 -21.88
C ALA A 45 -28.19 19.73 -20.42
N PHE A 46 -29.32 20.40 -20.16
CA PHE A 46 -29.93 20.40 -18.82
C PHE A 46 -30.42 19.00 -18.41
N ARG A 47 -31.02 18.25 -19.34
CA ARG A 47 -31.43 16.86 -19.06
C ARG A 47 -30.25 15.97 -18.70
N LEU A 48 -29.11 16.11 -19.37
CA LEU A 48 -27.88 15.38 -19.07
C LEU A 48 -27.28 15.80 -17.72
N TYR A 49 -27.29 17.10 -17.42
CA TYR A 49 -26.79 17.65 -16.16
C TYR A 49 -27.60 17.17 -14.94
N ASP A 50 -28.93 17.03 -15.10
CA ASP A 50 -29.85 16.65 -14.02
C ASP A 50 -29.96 15.12 -13.83
N ILE A 51 -29.14 14.30 -14.52
CA ILE A 51 -29.21 12.84 -14.37
C ILE A 51 -28.85 12.45 -12.93
N SER A 52 -29.70 11.61 -12.33
CA SER A 52 -29.44 11.03 -11.02
C SER A 52 -28.52 9.81 -11.11
N GLY A 53 -27.53 9.74 -10.23
CA GLY A 53 -26.57 8.65 -10.16
C GLY A 53 -25.21 9.01 -10.78
N MET A 54 -24.22 8.16 -10.54
CA MET A 54 -22.88 8.33 -11.11
C MET A 54 -22.90 7.92 -12.58
N VAL A 55 -22.46 8.84 -13.46
CA VAL A 55 -22.41 8.56 -14.90
C VAL A 55 -21.09 7.89 -15.26
N ARG A 56 -21.17 6.67 -15.78
CA ARG A 56 -20.02 5.99 -16.39
C ARG A 56 -19.79 6.52 -17.80
N ALA A 57 -18.54 6.71 -18.15
CA ALA A 57 -18.11 7.10 -19.49
C ALA A 57 -17.14 6.07 -20.04
N ARG A 58 -17.37 5.65 -21.28
CA ARG A 58 -16.55 4.66 -21.98
C ARG A 58 -16.23 5.15 -23.37
N VAL A 59 -14.95 5.16 -23.72
CA VAL A 59 -14.49 5.41 -25.10
C VAL A 59 -14.12 4.07 -25.72
N ALA A 60 -14.70 3.77 -26.87
CA ALA A 60 -14.41 2.57 -27.64
C ALA A 60 -13.96 2.90 -29.06
N ASP A 61 -13.15 2.02 -29.64
CA ASP A 61 -12.81 2.05 -31.07
C ASP A 61 -13.93 1.44 -31.93
N ASP A 62 -13.70 1.37 -33.25
CA ASP A 62 -14.64 0.80 -34.22
C ASP A 62 -14.80 -0.72 -34.13
N HIS A 63 -13.95 -1.39 -33.35
CA HIS A 63 -14.02 -2.82 -33.06
C HIS A 63 -14.58 -3.10 -31.66
N ALA A 64 -15.16 -2.08 -31.02
CA ALA A 64 -15.69 -2.13 -29.65
C ALA A 64 -14.63 -2.41 -28.56
N ASN A 65 -13.34 -2.22 -28.86
CA ASN A 65 -12.31 -2.29 -27.83
C ASN A 65 -12.38 -1.02 -26.97
N ILE A 66 -12.35 -1.21 -25.65
CA ILE A 66 -12.36 -0.10 -24.69
C ILE A 66 -10.97 0.52 -24.63
N VAL A 67 -10.88 1.81 -24.96
CA VAL A 67 -9.64 2.59 -24.94
C VAL A 67 -9.57 3.52 -23.73
N TRP A 68 -10.72 3.83 -23.13
CA TRP A 68 -10.83 4.55 -21.87
C TRP A 68 -12.13 4.18 -21.14
N ASP A 69 -12.08 4.01 -19.82
CA ASP A 69 -13.24 3.74 -18.97
C ASP A 69 -13.12 4.51 -17.64
N GLY A 70 -14.22 5.06 -17.16
CA GLY A 70 -14.22 5.88 -15.95
C GLY A 70 -15.59 6.45 -15.63
N ARG A 71 -15.61 7.47 -14.78
CA ARG A 71 -16.83 8.17 -14.34
C ARG A 71 -16.74 9.66 -14.59
N ILE A 72 -17.87 10.30 -14.88
CA ILE A 72 -17.97 11.75 -15.04
C ILE A 72 -18.19 12.39 -13.67
N GLU A 73 -17.32 13.33 -13.30
CA GLU A 73 -17.42 14.07 -12.04
C GLU A 73 -17.80 15.53 -12.26
N ASP A 74 -17.41 16.13 -13.39
CA ASP A 74 -17.71 17.53 -13.69
C ASP A 74 -18.52 17.69 -14.98
N TRP A 75 -19.51 18.60 -14.91
CA TRP A 75 -20.38 18.98 -16.01
C TRP A 75 -20.41 20.49 -16.15
N GLU A 76 -20.26 20.99 -17.37
CA GLU A 76 -20.36 22.41 -17.69
C GLU A 76 -21.27 22.61 -18.90
N ILE A 77 -22.44 23.23 -18.69
CA ILE A 77 -23.34 23.61 -19.78
C ILE A 77 -22.77 24.84 -20.48
N THR A 78 -22.60 24.75 -21.80
CA THR A 78 -22.10 25.83 -22.64
C THR A 78 -23.13 26.20 -23.71
N ARG A 79 -22.84 27.22 -24.53
CA ARG A 79 -23.74 27.61 -25.64
C ARG A 79 -23.82 26.57 -26.75
N THR A 80 -22.82 25.71 -26.89
CA THR A 80 -22.68 24.75 -28.00
C THR A 80 -23.01 23.31 -27.60
N GLY A 81 -23.31 23.07 -26.32
CA GLY A 81 -23.54 21.74 -25.78
C GLY A 81 -23.09 21.64 -24.33
N ILE A 82 -22.67 20.45 -23.92
CA ILE A 82 -22.20 20.17 -22.55
C ILE A 82 -20.76 19.67 -22.57
N ALA A 83 -19.91 20.31 -21.80
CA ALA A 83 -18.56 19.85 -21.55
C ALA A 83 -18.57 18.92 -20.33
N VAL A 84 -17.87 17.79 -20.45
CA VAL A 84 -17.77 16.77 -19.40
C VAL A 84 -16.31 16.52 -19.06
N THR A 85 -16.02 16.38 -17.78
CA THR A 85 -14.73 15.88 -17.29
C THR A 85 -14.95 14.59 -16.52
N GLY A 86 -14.24 13.55 -16.95
CA GLY A 86 -14.25 12.25 -16.31
C GLY A 86 -12.88 11.86 -15.77
N PHE A 87 -12.89 10.93 -14.84
CA PHE A 87 -11.70 10.34 -14.24
C PHE A 87 -11.82 8.82 -14.24
N GLY A 88 -10.71 8.12 -14.45
CA GLY A 88 -10.67 6.66 -14.33
C GLY A 88 -10.98 6.18 -12.91
N TYR A 89 -11.33 4.89 -12.79
CA TYR A 89 -11.86 4.30 -11.56
C TYR A 89 -10.88 4.22 -10.38
N TRP A 90 -9.58 4.49 -10.59
CA TRP A 90 -8.67 4.74 -9.47
C TRP A 90 -9.21 5.80 -8.50
N ARG A 91 -9.93 6.79 -9.04
CA ARG A 91 -10.56 7.86 -8.28
C ARG A 91 -11.55 7.37 -7.22
N ALA A 92 -12.20 6.22 -7.45
CA ALA A 92 -13.17 5.64 -6.51
C ALA A 92 -12.54 5.19 -5.19
N LEU A 93 -11.25 4.85 -5.20
CA LEU A 93 -10.50 4.46 -4.01
C LEU A 93 -10.33 5.60 -3.00
N SER A 94 -10.54 6.86 -3.40
CA SER A 94 -10.42 8.03 -2.51
C SER A 94 -11.76 8.60 -2.04
N ASP A 95 -12.88 7.92 -2.34
CA ASP A 95 -14.22 8.40 -1.97
C ASP A 95 -14.55 8.16 -0.49
N LEU A 96 -13.95 7.14 0.12
CA LEU A 96 -14.28 6.66 1.45
C LEU A 96 -13.00 6.41 2.27
N PRO A 97 -12.95 6.84 3.55
CA PRO A 97 -11.86 6.48 4.44
C PRO A 97 -11.99 5.03 4.88
N TYR A 98 -10.87 4.30 4.95
CA TYR A 98 -10.85 2.88 5.31
C TYR A 98 -10.23 2.65 6.68
N THR A 99 -10.96 1.91 7.52
CA THR A 99 -10.54 1.52 8.87
C THR A 99 -10.61 0.01 9.00
N ALA A 100 -9.44 -0.63 9.04
CA ALA A 100 -9.36 -2.07 9.17
C ALA A 100 -8.04 -2.50 9.80
N MET A 101 -8.09 -3.62 10.54
CA MET A 101 -6.91 -4.35 10.95
C MET A 101 -6.83 -5.62 10.10
N TRP A 102 -5.66 -5.89 9.51
CA TRP A 102 -5.39 -7.12 8.77
C TRP A 102 -4.50 -8.07 9.56
N SER A 103 -3.40 -7.54 10.09
CA SER A 103 -2.50 -8.25 10.97
C SER A 103 -1.81 -7.29 11.92
N VAL A 104 -1.65 -7.67 13.18
CA VAL A 104 -0.80 -6.94 14.14
C VAL A 104 0.06 -7.94 14.87
N SER A 105 1.38 -7.72 14.84
CA SER A 105 2.37 -8.58 15.47
C SER A 105 3.07 -7.97 16.69
N THR A 106 2.60 -6.79 17.14
CA THR A 106 3.22 -6.03 18.24
C THR A 106 2.47 -6.20 19.56
N SER A 107 3.22 -6.12 20.67
CA SER A 107 2.65 -6.07 22.02
C SER A 107 2.22 -4.66 22.45
N ALA A 108 2.60 -3.61 21.72
CA ALA A 108 2.40 -2.22 22.15
C ALA A 108 0.93 -1.81 22.34
N GLY A 109 0.00 -2.39 21.57
CA GLY A 109 -1.44 -2.13 21.70
C GLY A 109 -2.13 -2.89 22.84
N TRP A 110 -1.42 -3.79 23.52
CA TRP A 110 -1.97 -4.51 24.66
C TRP A 110 -1.97 -3.63 25.91
N ARG A 111 -3.10 -3.60 26.60
CA ARG A 111 -3.28 -2.88 27.87
C ARG A 111 -3.87 -3.78 28.93
N GLU A 112 -3.88 -3.30 30.17
CA GLU A 112 -4.54 -3.97 31.27
C GLU A 112 -6.08 -3.94 31.11
N LEU A 113 -6.72 -5.09 31.31
CA LEU A 113 -8.18 -5.22 31.32
C LEU A 113 -8.75 -4.73 32.66
N GLN A 114 -9.57 -3.69 32.62
CA GLN A 114 -10.08 -3.03 33.81
C GLN A 114 -11.28 -3.78 34.43
N THR A 115 -11.57 -3.49 35.71
CA THR A 115 -12.64 -4.16 36.45
C THR A 115 -14.03 -3.68 36.06
N ASP A 116 -14.16 -2.43 35.60
CA ASP A 116 -15.40 -1.84 35.08
C ASP A 116 -15.75 -2.38 33.68
N GLU A 117 -14.75 -2.76 32.89
CA GLU A 117 -14.92 -3.45 31.61
C GLU A 117 -15.41 -4.90 31.80
N VAL A 118 -14.72 -5.65 32.66
CA VAL A 118 -15.08 -7.02 33.01
C VAL A 118 -14.95 -7.21 34.52
N ALA A 119 -16.08 -7.36 35.21
CA ALA A 119 -16.17 -7.39 36.67
C ALA A 119 -15.27 -8.44 37.36
N ILE A 120 -14.97 -9.55 36.68
CA ILE A 120 -14.11 -10.64 37.19
C ILE A 120 -12.61 -10.41 36.94
N SER A 121 -12.24 -9.42 36.11
CA SER A 121 -10.86 -8.96 35.96
C SER A 121 -10.39 -8.31 37.26
N LYS A 122 -9.16 -8.63 37.69
CA LYS A 122 -8.52 -8.11 38.90
C LYS A 122 -7.15 -7.52 38.58
N PRO A 123 -7.08 -6.42 37.80
CA PRO A 123 -5.84 -5.77 37.35
C PRO A 123 -4.80 -5.59 38.47
N LYS A 124 -5.22 -4.97 39.58
CA LYS A 124 -4.39 -4.70 40.77
C LYS A 124 -3.76 -5.93 41.44
N ARG A 125 -4.18 -7.15 41.08
CA ARG A 125 -3.63 -8.41 41.59
C ARG A 125 -2.39 -8.88 40.83
N GLY A 126 -2.02 -8.20 39.75
CA GLY A 126 -0.85 -8.52 38.96
C GLY A 126 -0.06 -7.31 38.50
N SER A 127 0.97 -7.62 37.73
CA SER A 127 1.75 -6.67 36.96
C SER A 127 1.70 -7.07 35.50
N ILE A 128 1.56 -6.09 34.62
CA ILE A 128 1.55 -6.27 33.17
C ILE A 128 2.73 -5.52 32.57
N ASP A 129 3.44 -6.18 31.67
CA ASP A 129 4.52 -5.59 30.86
C ASP A 129 4.24 -5.92 29.40
N ASN A 130 4.20 -4.88 28.56
CA ASN A 130 3.90 -4.94 27.14
C ASN A 130 5.10 -4.59 26.23
N ASN A 131 6.33 -4.60 26.76
CA ASN A 131 7.54 -4.26 26.01
C ASN A 131 8.13 -5.48 25.26
N ASN A 132 7.84 -5.60 23.97
CA ASN A 132 8.19 -6.73 23.08
C ASN A 132 7.61 -8.11 23.47
N ARG A 133 6.64 -8.13 24.38
CA ARG A 133 5.96 -9.32 24.91
C ARG A 133 4.67 -8.89 25.59
N VAL A 134 3.74 -9.81 25.82
CA VAL A 134 2.67 -9.63 26.81
C VAL A 134 3.01 -10.49 28.01
N TYR A 135 3.40 -9.86 29.11
CA TYR A 135 3.82 -10.52 30.34
C TYR A 135 2.83 -10.22 31.46
N LEU A 136 2.32 -11.26 32.10
CA LEU A 136 1.36 -11.21 33.20
C LEU A 136 1.97 -11.91 34.41
N ALA A 137 2.23 -11.20 35.50
CA ALA A 137 2.72 -11.80 36.75
C ALA A 137 1.78 -11.54 37.91
N ILE A 138 1.66 -12.51 38.82
CA ILE A 138 0.87 -12.36 40.04
C ILE A 138 1.68 -11.60 41.08
N ASN A 139 1.08 -10.57 41.69
CA ASN A 139 1.72 -9.82 42.76
C ASN A 139 1.74 -10.65 44.05
N LYS A 140 2.80 -10.53 44.84
CA LYS A 140 2.86 -11.11 46.19
C LYS A 140 1.63 -10.73 47.02
N ASN A 141 1.09 -11.69 47.75
CA ASN A 141 -0.15 -11.59 48.54
C ASN A 141 -1.44 -11.39 47.74
N ALA A 142 -1.39 -11.40 46.40
CA ALA A 142 -2.59 -11.35 45.59
C ALA A 142 -3.37 -12.66 45.68
N GLN A 143 -4.69 -12.56 45.61
CA GLN A 143 -5.58 -13.70 45.65
C GLN A 143 -6.07 -14.07 44.26
N THR A 144 -5.87 -15.30 43.80
CA THR A 144 -6.27 -15.72 42.45
C THR A 144 -7.04 -17.04 42.46
N ASN A 145 -7.96 -17.18 41.50
CA ASN A 145 -8.69 -18.41 41.16
C ASN A 145 -9.22 -18.27 39.71
N THR A 146 -9.97 -19.25 39.22
CA THR A 146 -10.49 -19.21 37.83
C THR A 146 -11.41 -18.02 37.53
N SER A 147 -12.02 -17.43 38.57
CA SER A 147 -12.93 -16.28 38.45
C SER A 147 -12.29 -14.96 38.90
N ASN A 148 -10.99 -14.97 39.23
CA ASN A 148 -10.24 -13.80 39.68
C ASN A 148 -8.85 -13.87 39.05
N TYR A 149 -8.75 -13.29 37.86
CA TYR A 149 -7.56 -13.36 37.01
C TYR A 149 -6.99 -11.97 36.75
N ILE A 150 -5.75 -11.97 36.28
CA ILE A 150 -5.11 -10.80 35.68
C ILE A 150 -5.21 -10.98 34.18
N ALA A 151 -5.47 -9.92 33.43
CA ALA A 151 -5.59 -10.00 31.99
C ALA A 151 -5.02 -8.78 31.29
N ALA A 152 -4.36 -9.03 30.16
CA ALA A 152 -4.10 -8.03 29.16
C ALA A 152 -5.12 -8.18 28.03
N VAL A 153 -5.56 -7.07 27.47
CA VAL A 153 -6.51 -7.01 26.36
C VAL A 153 -5.91 -6.19 25.23
N TYR A 154 -6.16 -6.62 24.01
CA TYR A 154 -5.95 -5.87 22.78
C TYR A 154 -7.32 -5.57 22.18
N GLU A 155 -7.56 -4.30 21.88
CA GLU A 155 -8.77 -3.84 21.21
C GLU A 155 -8.47 -3.60 19.73
N LEU A 156 -9.33 -4.12 18.87
CA LEU A 156 -9.30 -3.81 17.44
C LEU A 156 -9.72 -2.34 17.24
N PRO A 157 -9.38 -1.73 16.08
CA PRO A 157 -9.87 -0.39 15.74
C PRO A 157 -11.37 -0.24 15.96
N ASP A 158 -11.76 0.85 16.61
CA ASP A 158 -13.17 1.17 16.77
C ASP A 158 -13.81 1.34 15.40
N LYS A 159 -14.99 0.73 15.21
CA LYS A 159 -15.72 0.71 13.93
C LYS A 159 -14.91 0.21 12.73
N GLY A 160 -13.88 -0.60 12.95
CA GLY A 160 -13.23 -1.27 11.83
C GLY A 160 -14.16 -2.25 11.13
N ASP A 161 -14.05 -2.37 9.81
CA ASP A 161 -14.89 -3.26 8.99
C ASP A 161 -14.55 -4.75 9.18
N ARG A 162 -13.47 -5.05 9.92
CA ARG A 162 -12.94 -6.39 10.13
C ARG A 162 -12.93 -6.78 11.60
N THR A 163 -13.20 -8.06 11.85
CA THR A 163 -13.09 -8.70 13.16
C THR A 163 -11.90 -9.64 13.24
N ALA A 164 -11.40 -9.93 14.44
CA ALA A 164 -10.29 -10.87 14.58
C ALA A 164 -10.75 -12.32 14.34
N ASP A 165 -10.02 -13.01 13.47
CA ASP A 165 -10.29 -14.40 13.08
C ASP A 165 -9.28 -15.36 13.68
N THR A 166 -8.03 -14.94 13.85
CA THR A 166 -6.97 -15.80 14.40
C THR A 166 -6.04 -15.02 15.33
N ILE A 167 -5.64 -15.65 16.42
CA ILE A 167 -4.51 -15.19 17.25
C ILE A 167 -3.51 -16.32 17.43
N ALA A 168 -2.23 -16.02 17.24
CA ALA A 168 -1.12 -16.95 17.46
C ALA A 168 0.00 -16.30 18.26
N PHE A 169 0.72 -17.09 19.07
CA PHE A 169 1.87 -16.64 19.86
C PHE A 169 2.66 -17.82 20.42
N ASP A 170 3.90 -17.57 20.79
CA ASP A 170 4.67 -18.45 21.66
C ASP A 170 4.42 -18.09 23.12
N TYR A 171 4.28 -19.10 23.97
CA TYR A 171 4.02 -18.92 25.39
C TYR A 171 5.12 -19.49 26.28
N VAL A 172 5.30 -18.87 27.44
CA VAL A 172 6.00 -19.43 28.60
C VAL A 172 5.13 -19.24 29.83
N LEU A 173 4.89 -20.32 30.55
CA LEU A 173 4.20 -20.36 31.82
C LEU A 173 5.17 -20.84 32.90
N THR A 174 5.43 -20.00 33.90
CA THR A 174 6.19 -20.38 35.09
C THR A 174 5.24 -20.64 36.25
N ASN A 175 5.36 -21.81 36.87
CA ASN A 175 4.45 -22.32 37.88
C ASN A 175 5.14 -22.61 39.21
N ALA A 176 4.37 -22.54 40.29
CA ALA A 176 4.81 -22.99 41.61
C ALA A 176 4.52 -24.49 41.70
N THR A 177 5.52 -25.25 42.15
CA THR A 177 5.37 -26.69 42.37
C THR A 177 4.15 -26.96 43.26
N GLY A 178 3.22 -27.80 42.79
CA GLY A 178 2.03 -28.19 43.53
C GLY A 178 0.80 -27.28 43.38
N SER A 179 0.86 -26.23 42.54
CA SER A 179 -0.31 -25.43 42.16
C SER A 179 -0.45 -25.36 40.65
N THR A 180 -1.64 -25.70 40.15
CA THR A 180 -1.96 -25.57 38.73
C THR A 180 -2.38 -24.14 38.41
N TYR A 181 -1.66 -23.48 37.51
CA TYR A 181 -2.13 -22.25 36.88
C TYR A 181 -2.45 -22.50 35.42
N HIS A 182 -3.24 -21.61 34.85
CA HIS A 182 -3.50 -21.60 33.43
C HIS A 182 -3.30 -20.23 32.81
N MET A 183 -2.95 -20.28 31.55
CA MET A 183 -3.05 -19.17 30.62
C MET A 183 -4.31 -19.42 29.78
N LEU A 184 -5.20 -18.44 29.69
CA LEU A 184 -6.43 -18.54 28.90
C LEU A 184 -6.44 -17.47 27.83
N MET A 185 -7.05 -17.78 26.70
CA MET A 185 -7.47 -16.81 25.71
C MET A 185 -8.98 -16.61 25.84
N ARG A 186 -9.43 -15.36 25.81
CA ARG A 186 -10.85 -15.02 25.67
C ARG A 186 -11.02 -13.92 24.65
N THR A 187 -12.17 -13.90 24.01
CA THR A 187 -12.57 -12.81 23.11
C THR A 187 -13.81 -12.13 23.63
N TYR A 188 -13.96 -10.86 23.26
CA TYR A 188 -15.11 -10.06 23.64
C TYR A 188 -15.65 -9.29 22.43
N ASP A 189 -16.96 -9.07 22.46
CA ASP A 189 -17.64 -8.16 21.54
C ASP A 189 -17.48 -6.70 21.96
N SER A 190 -18.17 -5.79 21.26
CA SER A 190 -18.17 -4.36 21.53
C SER A 190 -18.72 -4.01 22.92
N ALA A 191 -19.56 -4.87 23.51
CA ALA A 191 -20.22 -4.71 24.79
C ALA A 191 -19.55 -5.46 25.96
N TRP A 192 -18.33 -5.98 25.76
CA TRP A 192 -17.60 -6.78 26.75
C TRP A 192 -18.27 -8.11 27.12
N THR A 193 -19.17 -8.61 26.28
CA THR A 193 -19.70 -9.97 26.39
C THR A 193 -18.64 -10.94 25.90
N GLN A 194 -18.35 -11.97 26.70
CA GLN A 194 -17.43 -13.03 26.27
C GLN A 194 -18.06 -13.78 25.09
N VAL A 195 -17.36 -13.83 23.97
CA VAL A 195 -17.83 -14.50 22.74
C VAL A 195 -17.24 -15.90 22.62
N ASP A 196 -15.93 -16.02 22.80
CA ASP A 196 -15.19 -17.28 22.70
C ASP A 196 -14.12 -17.37 23.79
N SER A 197 -13.67 -18.59 24.07
CA SER A 197 -12.58 -18.84 25.02
C SER A 197 -11.86 -20.15 24.76
N SER A 198 -10.57 -20.17 25.05
CA SER A 198 -9.77 -21.38 25.00
C SER A 198 -8.71 -21.43 26.09
N THR A 199 -8.36 -22.63 26.53
CA THR A 199 -7.24 -22.86 27.45
C THR A 199 -5.96 -22.99 26.64
N VAL A 200 -5.05 -22.02 26.77
CA VAL A 200 -3.74 -22.02 26.10
C VAL A 200 -2.88 -23.14 26.67
N ILE A 201 -2.76 -23.14 28.00
CA ILE A 201 -2.03 -24.17 28.76
C ILE A 201 -2.57 -24.20 30.18
N SER A 202 -2.66 -25.40 30.76
CA SER A 202 -2.85 -25.59 32.20
C SER A 202 -1.82 -26.58 32.69
N SER A 203 -0.96 -26.13 33.61
CA SER A 203 0.15 -26.95 34.11
C SER A 203 0.43 -26.64 35.58
N ASN A 204 1.01 -27.60 36.28
CA ASN A 204 1.57 -27.47 37.62
C ASN A 204 3.11 -27.41 37.61
N THR A 205 3.72 -27.44 36.43
CA THR A 205 5.15 -27.24 36.18
C THR A 205 5.37 -26.12 35.17
N ASN A 206 6.61 -25.69 35.00
CA ASN A 206 6.95 -24.76 33.93
C ASN A 206 6.61 -25.39 32.57
N ALA A 207 6.08 -24.59 31.66
CA ALA A 207 5.69 -25.03 30.32
C ALA A 207 6.00 -23.93 29.30
N SER A 208 6.32 -24.34 28.08
CA SER A 208 6.51 -23.44 26.95
C SER A 208 6.08 -24.13 25.66
N GLY A 209 5.61 -23.36 24.69
CA GLY A 209 5.23 -23.88 23.37
C GLY A 209 4.66 -22.78 22.49
N SER A 210 4.13 -23.16 21.35
CA SER A 210 3.38 -22.28 20.45
C SER A 210 1.89 -22.55 20.59
N TYR A 211 1.08 -21.53 20.40
CA TYR A 211 -0.37 -21.60 20.49
C TYR A 211 -1.00 -20.81 19.35
N SER A 212 -2.08 -21.35 18.78
CA SER A 212 -2.91 -20.69 17.78
C SER A 212 -4.38 -20.95 18.10
N PHE A 213 -5.20 -19.94 17.92
CA PHE A 213 -6.63 -19.94 18.21
C PHE A 213 -7.38 -19.29 17.08
N SER A 214 -8.19 -20.09 16.40
CA SER A 214 -9.18 -19.63 15.42
C SER A 214 -10.45 -19.21 16.16
N ILE A 215 -10.94 -18.03 15.83
CA ILE A 215 -12.08 -17.37 16.46
C ILE A 215 -13.28 -17.55 15.53
N GLY A 216 -14.30 -18.26 15.99
CA GLY A 216 -15.44 -18.64 15.14
C GLY A 216 -16.55 -17.58 15.02
N ALA A 217 -16.40 -16.42 15.65
CA ALA A 217 -17.42 -15.38 15.74
C ALA A 217 -16.80 -13.99 15.66
N ALA A 218 -17.61 -13.01 15.24
CA ALA A 218 -17.23 -11.61 15.18
C ALA A 218 -16.82 -11.07 16.56
N VAL A 219 -15.57 -10.64 16.70
CA VAL A 219 -15.02 -10.09 17.95
C VAL A 219 -14.26 -8.79 17.70
N THR A 220 -14.32 -7.89 18.66
CA THR A 220 -13.61 -6.60 18.62
C THR A 220 -12.45 -6.55 19.62
N ARG A 221 -12.31 -7.58 20.47
CA ARG A 221 -11.28 -7.63 21.52
C ARG A 221 -10.77 -9.04 21.75
N VAL A 222 -9.48 -9.14 21.99
CA VAL A 222 -8.78 -10.38 22.36
C VAL A 222 -8.07 -10.16 23.69
N ALA A 223 -8.23 -11.08 24.62
CA ALA A 223 -7.67 -10.99 25.96
C ALA A 223 -6.89 -12.23 26.34
N LEU A 224 -5.71 -12.02 26.89
CA LEU A 224 -4.88 -13.03 27.47
C LEU A 224 -4.98 -12.96 28.98
N LEU A 225 -5.32 -14.07 29.62
CA LEU A 225 -5.57 -14.14 31.06
C LEU A 225 -4.57 -15.06 31.73
N PHE A 226 -4.21 -14.74 32.98
CA PHE A 226 -3.40 -15.57 33.85
C PHE A 226 -4.07 -15.72 35.22
N ALA A 227 -4.29 -16.97 35.62
CA ALA A 227 -4.98 -17.27 36.87
C ALA A 227 -4.62 -18.65 37.42
N ARG A 228 -4.91 -18.88 38.71
CA ARG A 228 -4.84 -20.20 39.30
C ARG A 228 -6.03 -21.04 38.84
N ASN A 229 -5.77 -22.26 38.37
CA ASN A 229 -6.81 -23.23 38.03
C ASN A 229 -7.34 -23.90 39.30
N SER A 230 -8.19 -23.16 40.03
CA SER A 230 -8.82 -23.57 41.29
C SER A 230 -10.18 -22.90 41.42
N GLY A 231 -11.16 -23.57 42.01
CA GLY A 231 -12.43 -22.95 42.42
C GLY A 231 -12.27 -22.06 43.67
N THR A 232 -11.31 -22.39 44.54
CA THR A 232 -11.06 -21.67 45.79
C THR A 232 -10.09 -20.52 45.58
N LEU A 233 -10.47 -19.35 46.09
CA LEU A 233 -9.62 -18.16 46.13
C LEU A 233 -8.44 -18.40 47.08
N THR A 234 -7.22 -18.33 46.57
CA THR A 234 -6.02 -18.58 47.38
C THR A 234 -5.03 -17.43 47.26
N THR A 235 -4.42 -17.06 48.39
CA THR A 235 -3.35 -16.06 48.45
C THR A 235 -2.05 -16.64 47.90
N TYR A 236 -1.45 -15.92 46.96
CA TYR A 236 -0.12 -16.23 46.45
C TYR A 236 0.95 -15.74 47.43
N SER A 237 1.76 -16.67 47.96
CA SER A 237 2.77 -16.39 48.98
C SER A 237 4.19 -16.15 48.44
N GLY A 238 4.43 -16.42 47.14
CA GLY A 238 5.73 -16.20 46.52
C GLY A 238 5.99 -14.72 46.20
N GLU A 239 7.20 -14.43 45.71
CA GLU A 239 7.56 -13.08 45.29
C GLU A 239 6.89 -12.71 43.95
N THR A 240 6.63 -11.41 43.77
CA THR A 240 6.09 -10.89 42.50
C THR A 240 7.06 -11.21 41.37
N GLY A 241 6.56 -11.79 40.27
CA GLY A 241 7.35 -12.14 39.09
C GLY A 241 7.93 -13.56 39.09
N GLU A 242 7.85 -14.31 40.21
CA GLU A 242 8.20 -15.75 40.21
C GLU A 242 7.14 -16.57 39.45
N LEU A 243 5.86 -16.21 39.54
CA LEU A 243 4.77 -16.77 38.75
C LEU A 243 4.33 -15.82 37.66
N TYR A 244 4.44 -16.28 36.41
CA TYR A 244 4.05 -15.48 35.27
C TYR A 244 3.60 -16.32 34.08
N ALA A 245 2.78 -15.69 33.24
CA ALA A 245 2.52 -16.08 31.87
C ALA A 245 3.13 -15.03 30.94
N ARG A 246 3.79 -15.48 29.87
CA ARG A 246 4.41 -14.61 28.88
C ARG A 246 4.00 -15.08 27.49
N ALA A 247 3.52 -14.17 26.66
CA ALA A 247 3.33 -14.37 25.23
C ALA A 247 4.36 -13.53 24.44
N THR A 248 4.99 -14.15 23.44
CA THR A 248 5.95 -13.56 22.49
C THR A 248 5.57 -13.97 21.08
N ASN A 249 6.12 -13.31 20.05
CA ASN A 249 5.77 -13.59 18.64
C ASN A 249 4.24 -13.56 18.42
N ILE A 250 3.57 -12.60 19.09
CA ILE A 250 2.12 -12.45 19.01
C ILE A 250 1.76 -12.03 17.60
N ARG A 251 0.69 -12.60 17.06
CA ARG A 251 0.08 -12.19 15.82
C ARG A 251 -1.43 -12.33 15.91
N ILE A 252 -2.14 -11.22 15.72
CA ILE A 252 -3.60 -11.18 15.59
C ILE A 252 -3.90 -10.92 14.12
N LYS A 253 -4.76 -11.71 13.50
CA LYS A 253 -5.18 -11.58 12.09
C LYS A 253 -6.68 -11.54 11.96
N THR A 254 -7.15 -10.91 10.91
CA THR A 254 -8.57 -10.88 10.49
C THR A 254 -8.81 -11.71 9.23
N THR A 255 -7.94 -12.69 8.99
CA THR A 255 -8.04 -13.70 7.92
C THR A 255 -7.62 -15.05 8.48
N ASP A 256 -8.15 -16.12 7.89
CA ASP A 256 -7.80 -17.52 8.18
C ASP A 256 -6.58 -17.99 7.36
N SER A 257 -6.19 -17.26 6.31
CA SER A 257 -4.97 -17.47 5.54
C SER A 257 -3.73 -17.49 6.44
N ALA A 258 -2.75 -18.34 6.15
CA ALA A 258 -1.52 -18.45 6.94
C ALA A 258 -0.74 -17.12 6.99
N ALA A 259 -0.71 -16.44 5.85
CA ALA A 259 -0.15 -15.11 5.66
C ALA A 259 -1.25 -14.12 5.29
N VAL A 260 -0.96 -12.83 5.41
CA VAL A 260 -1.77 -11.76 4.84
C VAL A 260 -1.08 -11.33 3.56
N TYR A 261 -1.79 -11.34 2.43
CA TYR A 261 -1.23 -10.97 1.14
C TYR A 261 -1.81 -9.66 0.60
N LEU A 262 -1.06 -8.97 -0.26
CA LEU A 262 -1.48 -7.71 -0.89
C LEU A 262 -2.75 -7.88 -1.72
N ASN A 263 -2.88 -8.99 -2.45
CA ASN A 263 -4.08 -9.26 -3.26
C ASN A 263 -5.33 -9.45 -2.40
N GLU A 264 -5.22 -10.05 -1.22
CA GLU A 264 -6.33 -10.17 -0.27
C GLU A 264 -6.77 -8.78 0.23
N ILE A 265 -5.80 -7.92 0.57
CA ILE A 265 -6.06 -6.53 0.98
C ILE A 265 -6.74 -5.75 -0.16
N ALA A 266 -6.22 -5.85 -1.39
CA ALA A 266 -6.77 -5.15 -2.54
C ALA A 266 -8.19 -5.61 -2.91
N GLN A 267 -8.46 -6.92 -2.85
CA GLN A 267 -9.79 -7.46 -3.11
C GLN A 267 -10.83 -6.96 -2.11
N GLU A 268 -10.46 -6.92 -0.83
CA GLU A 268 -11.40 -6.46 0.16
C GLU A 268 -11.60 -4.94 0.12
N ILE A 269 -10.55 -4.16 -0.17
CA ILE A 269 -10.71 -2.72 -0.42
C ILE A 269 -11.69 -2.47 -1.58
N ALA A 270 -11.61 -3.25 -2.67
CA ALA A 270 -12.58 -3.16 -3.75
C ALA A 270 -14.02 -3.49 -3.27
N THR A 271 -14.16 -4.52 -2.45
CA THR A 271 -15.44 -4.92 -1.85
C THR A 271 -16.00 -3.83 -0.93
N TYR A 272 -15.15 -3.22 -0.12
CA TYR A 272 -15.47 -2.12 0.78
C TYR A 272 -15.99 -0.91 0.00
N VAL A 273 -15.24 -0.44 -1.01
CA VAL A 273 -15.67 0.70 -1.84
C VAL A 273 -17.00 0.40 -2.53
N ASN A 274 -17.18 -0.81 -3.05
CA ASN A 274 -18.40 -1.20 -3.75
C ASN A 274 -19.63 -1.34 -2.83
N ALA A 275 -19.45 -1.52 -1.52
CA ALA A 275 -20.56 -1.63 -0.58
C ALA A 275 -21.35 -0.31 -0.49
N ASP A 276 -20.64 0.82 -0.54
CA ASP A 276 -21.23 2.17 -0.51
C ASP A 276 -21.36 2.79 -1.91
N ASN A 277 -20.41 2.50 -2.81
CA ASN A 277 -20.39 2.98 -4.19
C ASN A 277 -20.44 1.79 -5.17
N PRO A 278 -21.63 1.23 -5.46
CA PRO A 278 -21.74 0.04 -6.29
C PRO A 278 -21.16 0.26 -7.70
N ASP A 279 -20.66 -0.84 -8.27
CA ASP A 279 -20.13 -0.93 -9.64
C ASP A 279 -19.00 0.08 -9.96
N GLN A 280 -18.25 0.55 -8.96
CA GLN A 280 -17.08 1.40 -9.20
C GLN A 280 -15.83 0.57 -9.46
N LEU A 281 -15.66 -0.54 -8.76
CA LEU A 281 -14.52 -1.45 -8.87
C LEU A 281 -15.02 -2.87 -9.17
N SER A 282 -14.17 -3.69 -9.77
CA SER A 282 -14.43 -5.13 -9.88
C SER A 282 -13.97 -5.85 -8.62
N ASP A 283 -14.73 -6.86 -8.17
CA ASP A 283 -14.37 -7.77 -7.08
C ASP A 283 -13.24 -8.75 -7.46
N THR A 284 -12.98 -8.86 -8.76
CA THR A 284 -11.89 -9.65 -9.34
C THR A 284 -10.65 -8.77 -9.50
N ILE A 285 -9.54 -9.22 -8.90
CA ILE A 285 -8.22 -8.59 -9.03
C ILE A 285 -7.46 -9.27 -10.18
N LEU A 286 -6.87 -8.47 -11.07
CA LEU A 286 -6.05 -8.98 -12.18
C LEU A 286 -4.57 -8.95 -11.78
N ASP A 287 -3.92 -10.10 -11.80
CA ASP A 287 -2.50 -10.31 -11.53
C ASP A 287 -1.98 -9.86 -10.14
N LEU A 288 -1.60 -10.87 -9.35
CA LEU A 288 -0.27 -11.02 -8.77
C LEU A 288 0.00 -12.54 -8.83
N ALA A 289 1.10 -12.97 -9.45
CA ALA A 289 1.66 -14.27 -9.12
C ALA A 289 2.12 -14.14 -7.67
N ALA A 290 1.28 -14.58 -6.72
CA ALA A 290 1.43 -14.41 -5.28
C ALA A 290 2.91 -14.29 -4.89
N ASP A 291 3.35 -13.07 -4.58
CA ASP A 291 4.74 -12.80 -4.19
C ASP A 291 5.12 -13.50 -2.88
N GLY A 292 4.14 -14.17 -2.26
CA GLY A 292 4.29 -14.93 -1.04
C GLY A 292 4.64 -14.04 0.13
N LEU A 293 4.58 -12.71 -0.04
CA LEU A 293 4.99 -11.78 0.99
C LEU A 293 3.89 -11.66 2.03
N ASP A 294 4.25 -12.02 3.24
CA ASP A 294 3.36 -11.96 4.39
C ASP A 294 3.41 -10.58 5.05
N PHE A 295 2.29 -9.88 5.08
CA PHE A 295 2.18 -8.58 5.73
C PHE A 295 1.85 -8.74 7.22
N GLY A 296 2.88 -8.59 8.07
CA GLY A 296 2.77 -8.85 9.51
C GLY A 296 2.10 -7.75 10.34
N ASN A 297 2.10 -6.49 9.87
CA ASN A 297 1.62 -5.33 10.62
C ASN A 297 0.87 -4.35 9.71
N GLU A 298 -0.38 -4.64 9.42
CA GLU A 298 -1.25 -3.82 8.59
C GLU A 298 -2.49 -3.43 9.38
N LEU A 299 -2.51 -2.16 9.75
CA LEU A 299 -3.51 -1.50 10.57
C LEU A 299 -3.76 -0.12 9.99
N TYR A 300 -5.00 0.13 9.59
CA TYR A 300 -5.43 1.37 8.96
C TYR A 300 -6.54 1.99 9.79
N GLU A 301 -6.41 3.28 10.07
CA GLU A 301 -7.38 4.07 10.82
C GLU A 301 -7.64 5.34 10.00
N ASP A 302 -8.83 5.42 9.41
CA ASP A 302 -9.28 6.52 8.54
C ASP A 302 -8.28 6.84 7.41
N ALA A 303 -7.70 5.80 6.80
CA ALA A 303 -6.70 5.96 5.73
C ALA A 303 -7.35 5.94 4.34
N ASP A 304 -6.74 6.63 3.37
CA ASP A 304 -7.18 6.60 1.96
C ASP A 304 -6.81 5.25 1.32
N PRO A 305 -7.79 4.44 0.84
CA PRO A 305 -7.52 3.19 0.16
C PRO A 305 -6.54 3.29 -1.01
N ALA A 306 -6.57 4.39 -1.77
CA ALA A 306 -5.64 4.61 -2.87
C ALA A 306 -4.19 4.66 -2.36
N GLN A 307 -3.98 5.40 -1.27
CA GLN A 307 -2.67 5.53 -0.63
C GLN A 307 -2.21 4.21 -0.01
N ILE A 308 -3.11 3.45 0.63
CA ILE A 308 -2.79 2.13 1.19
C ILE A 308 -2.23 1.22 0.09
N LEU A 309 -2.95 1.09 -1.03
CA LEU A 309 -2.54 0.21 -2.12
C LEU A 309 -1.22 0.66 -2.75
N GLU A 310 -1.03 1.97 -2.95
CA GLU A 310 0.24 2.52 -3.46
C GLU A 310 1.39 2.21 -2.52
N GLU A 311 1.25 2.49 -1.21
CA GLU A 311 2.31 2.24 -0.25
C GLU A 311 2.68 0.76 -0.16
N LEU A 312 1.68 -0.13 -0.16
CA LEU A 312 1.92 -1.56 -0.14
C LEU A 312 2.57 -2.07 -1.43
N ALA A 313 2.10 -1.64 -2.59
CA ALA A 313 2.67 -2.06 -3.87
C ALA A 313 4.10 -1.53 -4.05
N GLU A 314 4.30 -0.21 -3.90
CA GLU A 314 5.60 0.44 -4.12
C GLU A 314 6.65 -0.07 -3.14
N SER A 315 6.25 -0.30 -1.88
CA SER A 315 7.17 -0.83 -0.87
C SER A 315 7.60 -2.27 -1.12
N ASN A 316 7.02 -2.95 -2.11
CA ASN A 316 7.35 -4.31 -2.51
C ASN A 316 7.78 -4.42 -3.98
N GLY A 317 8.03 -3.29 -4.65
CA GLY A 317 8.53 -3.28 -6.03
C GLY A 317 7.45 -3.52 -7.09
N TYR A 318 6.19 -3.26 -6.73
CA TYR A 318 5.04 -3.30 -7.63
C TYR A 318 4.51 -1.89 -7.89
N HIS A 319 3.79 -1.73 -9.00
CA HIS A 319 2.83 -0.65 -9.16
C HIS A 319 1.41 -1.20 -9.07
N VAL A 320 0.47 -0.32 -8.73
CA VAL A 320 -0.95 -0.65 -8.63
C VAL A 320 -1.77 0.37 -9.41
N GLY A 321 -2.85 -0.08 -10.02
CA GLY A 321 -3.76 0.78 -10.77
C GLY A 321 -5.10 0.10 -11.01
N VAL A 322 -6.10 0.86 -11.44
CA VAL A 322 -7.39 0.31 -11.89
C VAL A 322 -7.44 0.37 -13.41
N TRP A 323 -7.47 -0.80 -14.03
CA TRP A 323 -7.46 -0.97 -15.49
C TRP A 323 -8.74 -1.65 -15.96
N ASP A 324 -8.75 -2.08 -17.22
CA ASP A 324 -9.85 -2.69 -17.95
C ASP A 324 -10.83 -3.48 -17.05
N ASP A 325 -12.14 -3.28 -17.27
CA ASP A 325 -13.22 -3.86 -16.46
C ASP A 325 -13.17 -3.48 -14.97
N GLN A 326 -12.66 -2.29 -14.65
CA GLN A 326 -12.63 -1.74 -13.28
C GLN A 326 -11.79 -2.59 -12.31
N ARG A 327 -10.88 -3.41 -12.84
CA ARG A 327 -10.07 -4.33 -12.04
C ARG A 327 -8.86 -3.61 -11.46
N ILE A 328 -8.63 -3.79 -10.17
CA ILE A 328 -7.34 -3.45 -9.58
C ILE A 328 -6.31 -4.43 -10.17
N ARG A 329 -5.20 -3.88 -10.64
CA ARG A 329 -4.07 -4.61 -11.21
C ARG A 329 -2.82 -4.27 -10.42
N ILE A 330 -2.06 -5.29 -10.02
CA ILE A 330 -0.80 -5.13 -9.28
C ILE A 330 0.30 -5.83 -10.07
N GLU A 331 1.31 -5.10 -10.51
CA GLU A 331 2.34 -5.67 -11.38
C GLU A 331 3.73 -5.24 -10.98
N ALA A 332 4.72 -6.09 -11.27
CA ALA A 332 6.11 -5.76 -11.03
C ALA A 332 6.54 -4.65 -11.99
N TYR A 333 7.33 -3.69 -11.51
CA TYR A 333 7.87 -2.63 -12.35
C TYR A 333 8.68 -3.14 -13.56
N ALA A 334 9.24 -4.34 -13.48
CA ALA A 334 10.06 -4.95 -14.53
C ALA A 334 9.23 -5.54 -15.68
N ASP A 335 7.97 -5.90 -15.43
CA ASP A 335 7.12 -6.65 -16.36
C ASP A 335 6.12 -5.77 -17.13
N ALA A 336 6.28 -4.45 -17.04
CA ALA A 336 5.21 -3.55 -17.41
C ALA A 336 5.25 -3.14 -18.89
N GLY A 337 4.15 -3.40 -19.58
CA GLY A 337 3.77 -2.78 -20.85
C GLY A 337 4.29 -3.44 -22.14
N LEU A 338 3.71 -3.01 -23.26
CA LEU A 338 4.13 -3.41 -24.60
C LEU A 338 5.28 -2.53 -25.10
N ASP A 339 6.12 -3.10 -25.96
CA ASP A 339 7.18 -2.37 -26.65
C ASP A 339 6.67 -1.73 -27.94
N TYR A 340 6.82 -0.42 -28.01
CA TYR A 340 6.47 0.40 -29.15
C TYR A 340 7.65 1.18 -29.70
N TYR A 341 7.55 1.52 -30.97
CA TYR A 341 8.56 2.25 -31.72
C TYR A 341 7.94 3.47 -32.36
N ALA A 342 8.58 4.63 -32.23
CA ALA A 342 8.11 5.86 -32.83
C ALA A 342 9.23 6.58 -33.58
N ASP A 343 8.84 7.38 -34.56
CA ASP A 343 9.71 8.37 -35.16
C ASP A 343 9.23 9.75 -34.74
N ILE A 344 10.15 10.60 -34.27
CA ILE A 344 9.81 11.99 -33.97
C ILE A 344 9.60 12.72 -35.29
N VAL A 345 8.37 13.21 -35.51
CA VAL A 345 7.99 14.03 -36.68
C VAL A 345 7.76 15.49 -36.31
N GLY A 346 7.73 15.82 -35.02
CA GLY A 346 7.46 17.16 -34.49
C GLY A 346 8.57 17.71 -33.59
N GLU A 347 8.24 18.70 -32.77
CA GLU A 347 9.16 19.27 -31.79
C GLU A 347 9.39 18.29 -30.64
N LEU A 348 10.66 17.97 -30.38
CA LEU A 348 11.09 17.28 -29.17
C LEU A 348 11.48 18.33 -28.13
N GLN A 349 10.69 18.47 -27.07
CA GLN A 349 11.03 19.34 -25.96
C GLN A 349 11.71 18.52 -24.87
N VAL A 350 13.02 18.69 -24.75
CA VAL A 350 13.82 18.10 -23.66
C VAL A 350 14.13 19.18 -22.65
N GLN A 351 13.61 19.01 -21.45
CA GLN A 351 13.96 19.83 -20.30
C GLN A 351 14.86 19.04 -19.36
N ARG A 352 15.85 19.73 -18.81
CA ARG A 352 16.68 19.21 -17.72
C ARG A 352 16.43 20.09 -16.50
N SER A 353 16.08 19.47 -15.38
CA SER A 353 15.96 20.18 -14.11
C SER A 353 17.10 19.77 -13.18
N LEU A 354 17.78 20.77 -12.62
CA LEU A 354 18.76 20.54 -11.55
C LEU A 354 18.09 20.45 -10.18
N ASP A 355 16.76 20.63 -10.10
CA ASP A 355 16.08 20.77 -8.82
C ASP A 355 16.22 19.52 -7.94
N SER A 356 16.06 18.33 -8.53
CA SER A 356 16.24 17.05 -7.86
C SER A 356 17.70 16.61 -7.70
N LEU A 357 18.65 17.32 -8.32
CA LEU A 357 20.05 16.91 -8.35
C LEU A 357 20.66 16.93 -6.95
N THR A 358 21.18 15.79 -6.52
CA THR A 358 21.95 15.63 -5.28
C THR A 358 23.32 15.09 -5.63
N THR A 359 24.35 15.91 -5.46
CA THR A 359 25.74 15.53 -5.78
C THR A 359 26.51 15.01 -4.58
N GLU A 360 26.03 15.29 -3.36
CA GLU A 360 26.63 14.83 -2.10
C GLU A 360 25.53 14.38 -1.14
N GLY A 361 25.82 13.35 -0.33
CA GLY A 361 24.82 12.84 0.60
C GLY A 361 25.43 12.10 1.78
N TYR A 362 24.63 11.94 2.82
CA TYR A 362 24.89 11.05 3.95
C TYR A 362 23.59 10.40 4.41
N ALA A 363 23.67 9.24 5.05
CA ALA A 363 22.53 8.62 5.71
C ALA A 363 22.54 8.96 7.21
N ARG A 364 21.35 9.14 7.79
CA ARG A 364 21.11 9.18 9.23
C ARG A 364 20.52 7.84 9.64
N TYR A 365 21.06 7.20 10.67
CA TYR A 365 20.58 5.92 11.17
C TYR A 365 20.65 5.91 12.71
N LYS A 366 20.01 4.95 13.39
CA LYS A 366 20.01 4.89 14.85
C LYS A 366 20.90 3.76 15.32
N GLU A 367 21.83 4.00 16.25
CA GLU A 367 22.54 2.88 16.89
C GLU A 367 21.61 2.11 17.83
N GLU A 368 22.04 0.95 18.34
CA GLU A 368 21.23 0.10 19.22
C GLU A 368 20.75 0.83 20.49
N GLY A 369 21.55 1.79 20.99
CA GLY A 369 21.19 2.68 22.10
C GLY A 369 20.26 3.85 21.74
N GLY A 370 19.74 3.90 20.50
CA GLY A 370 18.77 4.91 20.05
C GLY A 370 19.37 6.27 19.63
N ARG A 371 20.67 6.48 19.80
CA ARG A 371 21.35 7.70 19.33
C ARG A 371 21.37 7.75 17.80
N THR A 372 21.05 8.91 17.25
CA THR A 372 21.16 9.13 15.80
C THR A 372 22.62 9.33 15.39
N LEU A 373 23.11 8.47 14.51
CA LEU A 373 24.41 8.54 13.87
C LEU A 373 24.28 9.00 12.42
N ARG A 374 25.42 9.36 11.81
CA ARG A 374 25.52 9.76 10.41
C ARG A 374 26.62 8.96 9.74
N THR A 375 26.40 8.54 8.50
CA THR A 375 27.48 8.03 7.67
C THR A 375 28.40 9.16 7.20
N SER A 376 29.56 8.82 6.65
CA SER A 376 30.42 9.81 6.01
C SER A 376 29.67 10.45 4.84
N THR A 377 29.88 11.76 4.65
CA THR A 377 29.39 12.45 3.47
C THR A 377 30.21 12.02 2.27
N ILE A 378 29.55 11.47 1.26
CA ILE A 378 30.18 11.03 0.01
C ILE A 378 29.60 11.85 -1.15
N ALA A 379 30.46 12.24 -2.10
CA ALA A 379 30.03 12.76 -3.39
C ALA A 379 29.69 11.60 -4.33
N THR A 380 28.65 11.73 -5.16
CA THR A 380 28.10 10.63 -5.98
C THR A 380 29.22 9.77 -6.59
N LEU A 381 29.16 8.47 -6.33
CA LEU A 381 30.08 7.48 -6.86
C LEU A 381 29.83 7.33 -8.37
N ALA A 382 30.89 7.36 -9.19
CA ALA A 382 30.77 6.82 -10.55
C ALA A 382 30.54 5.31 -10.45
N ALA A 383 29.59 4.78 -11.22
CA ALA A 383 29.44 3.34 -11.41
C ALA A 383 30.77 2.78 -11.95
N GLY A 384 31.52 2.03 -11.13
CA GLY A 384 32.83 1.52 -11.54
C GLY A 384 33.90 1.30 -10.47
N GLY A 385 33.55 1.27 -9.17
CA GLY A 385 34.37 0.62 -8.14
C GLY A 385 35.87 0.96 -8.13
N GLY A 386 36.23 2.21 -7.89
CA GLY A 386 37.63 2.58 -7.63
C GLY A 386 37.92 4.06 -7.87
N VAL A 387 38.27 4.77 -6.80
CA VAL A 387 38.71 6.18 -6.78
C VAL A 387 37.60 7.22 -6.98
N LEU A 388 37.13 7.72 -5.84
CA LEU A 388 36.23 8.88 -5.65
C LEU A 388 36.78 10.16 -6.28
N ARG A 389 36.09 10.73 -7.27
CA ARG A 389 36.21 12.17 -7.58
C ARG A 389 34.92 12.70 -8.18
N ARG A 390 34.21 13.57 -7.43
CA ARG A 390 33.42 14.74 -7.88
C ARG A 390 32.84 14.72 -9.31
N THR A 391 32.42 13.60 -9.90
CA THR A 391 32.15 13.57 -11.34
C THR A 391 30.97 14.47 -11.66
N ASN A 392 29.94 14.43 -10.81
CA ASN A 392 28.76 15.26 -10.96
C ASN A 392 29.01 16.71 -10.51
N VAL A 393 29.79 16.94 -9.46
CA VAL A 393 30.20 18.31 -9.07
C VAL A 393 31.05 18.96 -10.16
N ASN A 394 31.93 18.21 -10.81
CA ASN A 394 32.76 18.68 -11.92
C ASN A 394 31.92 18.84 -13.21
N LYS A 395 30.97 17.94 -13.46
CA LYS A 395 30.05 17.98 -14.61
C LYS A 395 29.07 19.16 -14.52
N TYR A 396 28.54 19.44 -13.33
CA TYR A 396 27.50 20.45 -13.12
C TYR A 396 27.98 21.74 -12.46
N GLY A 397 29.20 21.78 -11.93
CA GLY A 397 29.78 22.95 -11.27
C GLY A 397 29.14 23.32 -9.92
N ILE A 398 28.27 22.46 -9.37
CA ILE A 398 27.54 22.73 -8.12
C ILE A 398 27.63 21.52 -7.18
N ALA A 399 27.78 21.81 -5.88
CA ALA A 399 27.63 20.83 -4.82
C ALA A 399 26.27 21.02 -4.13
N ARG A 400 25.35 20.06 -4.32
CA ARG A 400 24.08 19.98 -3.60
C ARG A 400 24.12 18.81 -2.63
N ARG A 401 24.04 19.11 -1.34
CA ARG A 401 24.10 18.10 -0.28
C ARG A 401 22.71 17.80 0.26
N SER A 402 22.37 16.53 0.34
CA SER A 402 21.14 16.06 0.98
C SER A 402 21.44 14.95 1.99
N PHE A 403 20.40 14.43 2.64
CA PHE A 403 20.50 13.27 3.49
C PHE A 403 19.31 12.33 3.30
N ILE A 404 19.50 11.08 3.67
CA ILE A 404 18.41 10.10 3.80
C ILE A 404 18.32 9.57 5.23
N GLY A 405 17.12 9.32 5.72
CA GLY A 405 16.91 8.55 6.95
C GLY A 405 16.88 7.06 6.60
N ALA A 406 17.85 6.30 7.12
CA ALA A 406 17.90 4.86 7.00
C ALA A 406 17.35 4.23 8.29
N ASP A 407 16.32 3.40 8.18
CA ASP A 407 15.73 2.70 9.33
C ASP A 407 16.51 1.42 9.64
N THR A 408 17.74 1.59 10.13
CA THR A 408 18.66 0.51 10.42
C THR A 408 19.59 0.87 11.57
N THR A 409 20.13 -0.15 12.22
CA THR A 409 21.23 -0.03 13.21
C THR A 409 22.61 -0.28 12.62
N SER A 410 22.68 -0.75 11.37
CA SER A 410 23.93 -1.10 10.69
C SER A 410 24.45 0.07 9.84
N SER A 411 25.67 0.53 10.12
CA SER A 411 26.33 1.59 9.36
C SER A 411 26.54 1.21 7.89
N THR A 412 26.92 -0.04 7.61
CA THR A 412 27.09 -0.58 6.25
C THR A 412 25.78 -0.54 5.47
N THR A 413 24.67 -0.84 6.15
CA THR A 413 23.34 -0.83 5.56
C THR A 413 22.91 0.60 5.22
N ALA A 414 23.16 1.54 6.13
CA ALA A 414 22.93 2.96 5.91
C ALA A 414 23.83 3.52 4.79
N ASP A 415 25.07 3.03 4.65
CA ASP A 415 25.96 3.37 3.54
C ASP A 415 25.37 2.91 2.19
N SER A 416 24.86 1.69 2.11
CA SER A 416 24.21 1.19 0.88
C SER A 416 22.97 2.00 0.49
N GLU A 417 22.13 2.40 1.46
CA GLU A 417 20.97 3.25 1.19
C GLU A 417 21.37 4.67 0.76
N ARG A 418 22.40 5.25 1.38
CA ARG A 418 22.99 6.51 0.91
C ARG A 418 23.45 6.39 -0.55
N ASP A 419 24.14 5.31 -0.88
CA ASP A 419 24.74 5.15 -2.20
C ASP A 419 23.65 4.94 -3.27
N ALA A 420 22.59 4.18 -2.96
CA ALA A 420 21.42 4.06 -3.82
C ALA A 420 20.69 5.41 -3.99
N PHE A 421 20.44 6.13 -2.90
CA PHE A 421 19.86 7.48 -2.93
C PHE A 421 20.65 8.44 -3.82
N LEU A 422 21.98 8.38 -3.74
CA LEU A 422 22.88 9.19 -4.56
C LEU A 422 22.97 8.72 -6.00
N ALA A 423 22.82 7.43 -6.28
CA ALA A 423 22.71 6.92 -7.64
C ALA A 423 21.44 7.46 -8.30
N ASP A 424 20.32 7.45 -7.57
CA ASP A 424 19.01 7.87 -8.06
C ASP A 424 18.91 9.38 -8.30
N ARG A 425 19.58 10.18 -7.47
CA ARG A 425 19.55 11.66 -7.54
C ARG A 425 20.84 12.28 -8.07
N GLY A 426 21.80 11.44 -8.45
CA GLY A 426 23.12 11.86 -8.92
C GLY A 426 23.08 12.51 -10.30
N ASP A 427 22.04 12.22 -11.08
CA ASP A 427 21.81 12.83 -12.38
C ASP A 427 20.58 13.75 -12.36
N TYR A 428 20.47 14.63 -13.36
CA TYR A 428 19.29 15.48 -13.48
C TYR A 428 18.08 14.65 -13.92
N ALA A 429 16.91 15.00 -13.38
CA ALA A 429 15.66 14.47 -13.92
C ALA A 429 15.47 15.04 -15.33
N ILE A 430 15.40 14.14 -16.31
CA ILE A 430 15.05 14.49 -17.68
C ILE A 430 13.54 14.52 -17.76
N ARG A 431 12.99 15.65 -18.21
CA ARG A 431 11.57 15.75 -18.54
C ARG A 431 11.48 15.89 -20.04
N VAL A 432 10.83 14.94 -20.68
CA VAL A 432 10.60 14.98 -22.11
C VAL A 432 9.11 15.16 -22.31
N ALA A 433 8.73 16.17 -23.07
CA ALA A 433 7.39 16.27 -23.63
C ALA A 433 7.54 16.11 -25.14
N MET A 434 6.83 15.14 -25.70
CA MET A 434 6.85 14.89 -27.13
C MET A 434 5.44 14.66 -27.66
N THR A 435 5.23 15.14 -28.87
CA THR A 435 4.04 14.81 -29.66
C THR A 435 4.47 13.90 -30.79
N ILE A 436 3.84 12.73 -30.88
CA ILE A 436 4.09 11.73 -31.91
C ILE A 436 2.85 11.59 -32.80
N ARG A 437 3.06 11.22 -34.08
CA ARG A 437 1.99 11.06 -35.08
C ARG A 437 1.80 9.62 -35.57
N ALA A 438 2.78 8.77 -35.33
CA ALA A 438 2.73 7.37 -35.69
C ALA A 438 3.56 6.55 -34.71
N VAL A 439 3.02 5.39 -34.36
CA VAL A 439 3.64 4.39 -33.49
C VAL A 439 3.59 3.06 -34.22
N PHE A 440 4.60 2.24 -34.00
CA PHE A 440 4.74 0.92 -34.58
C PHE A 440 4.98 -0.11 -33.48
N ASP A 441 4.46 -1.31 -33.65
CA ASP A 441 4.79 -2.44 -32.77
C ASP A 441 6.16 -3.05 -33.13
N ALA A 442 6.56 -4.11 -32.41
CA ALA A 442 7.78 -4.86 -32.69
C ALA A 442 7.85 -5.51 -34.08
N SER A 443 6.71 -5.74 -34.73
CA SER A 443 6.65 -6.25 -36.11
C SER A 443 6.81 -5.14 -37.17
N GLY A 444 6.78 -3.87 -36.74
CA GLY A 444 6.78 -2.70 -37.61
C GLY A 444 5.41 -2.34 -38.16
N ALA A 445 4.33 -2.98 -37.69
CA ALA A 445 2.97 -2.62 -38.05
C ALA A 445 2.56 -1.32 -37.34
N ARG A 446 1.85 -0.44 -38.04
CA ARG A 446 1.38 0.82 -37.46
C ARG A 446 0.23 0.56 -36.48
N VAL A 447 0.36 1.11 -35.28
CA VAL A 447 -0.61 1.00 -34.20
C VAL A 447 -1.33 2.34 -34.01
N PRO A 448 -2.64 2.37 -33.72
CA PRO A 448 -3.34 3.59 -33.35
C PRO A 448 -2.75 4.24 -32.10
N LEU A 449 -2.63 5.57 -32.08
CA LEU A 449 -1.96 6.29 -30.99
C LEU A 449 -2.64 6.09 -29.64
N TYR A 450 -3.98 6.00 -29.61
CA TYR A 450 -4.76 5.78 -28.40
C TYR A 450 -4.56 4.40 -27.75
N GLN A 451 -3.86 3.46 -28.41
CA GLN A 451 -3.50 2.18 -27.80
C GLN A 451 -2.26 2.29 -26.90
N LEU A 452 -1.49 3.37 -27.00
CA LEU A 452 -0.41 3.65 -26.05
C LEU A 452 -1.00 3.93 -24.67
N ARG A 453 -0.53 3.17 -23.68
CA ARG A 453 -0.90 3.30 -22.28
C ARG A 453 0.32 3.66 -21.44
N ALA A 454 0.06 4.16 -20.24
CA ALA A 454 1.08 4.21 -19.21
C ALA A 454 1.63 2.80 -18.95
N HIS A 455 2.89 2.75 -18.54
CA HIS A 455 3.73 1.55 -18.41
C HIS A 455 4.21 0.92 -19.71
N ASP A 456 3.64 1.26 -20.87
CA ASP A 456 4.23 0.83 -22.14
C ASP A 456 5.62 1.43 -22.34
N ARG A 457 6.48 0.71 -23.03
CA ARG A 457 7.83 1.17 -23.36
C ARG A 457 7.84 1.72 -24.78
N ILE A 458 8.37 2.93 -24.95
CA ILE A 458 8.52 3.55 -26.26
C ILE A 458 10.00 3.72 -26.60
N THR A 459 10.36 3.35 -27.83
CA THR A 459 11.70 3.52 -28.39
C THR A 459 11.67 4.39 -29.63
N ILE A 460 12.36 5.53 -29.57
CA ILE A 460 12.47 6.47 -30.68
C ILE A 460 13.56 6.00 -31.65
N ARG A 461 13.20 5.64 -32.87
CA ARG A 461 14.14 5.01 -33.81
C ARG A 461 15.08 6.01 -34.48
N ASN A 462 14.64 7.24 -34.69
CA ASN A 462 15.41 8.28 -35.36
C ASN A 462 16.34 9.09 -34.44
N LEU A 463 16.47 8.71 -33.17
CA LEU A 463 17.52 9.21 -32.27
C LEU A 463 18.72 8.26 -32.28
N SER A 464 19.91 8.82 -32.51
CA SER A 464 21.13 8.02 -32.56
C SER A 464 21.51 7.48 -31.17
N PRO A 465 21.71 6.15 -31.01
CA PRO A 465 22.14 5.56 -29.74
C PRO A 465 23.57 5.96 -29.34
N SER A 466 24.38 6.46 -30.28
CA SER A 466 25.82 6.67 -30.06
C SER A 466 26.17 8.01 -29.42
N LEU A 467 25.19 8.89 -29.17
CA LEU A 467 25.46 10.27 -28.76
C LEU A 467 25.78 10.39 -27.25
N SER A 468 25.06 9.65 -26.37
CA SER A 468 25.38 9.49 -24.95
C SER A 468 24.41 8.52 -24.26
N ALA A 469 24.78 7.98 -23.10
CA ALA A 469 23.88 7.19 -22.25
C ALA A 469 22.62 7.97 -21.82
N THR A 470 22.74 9.28 -21.57
CA THR A 470 21.60 10.17 -21.29
C THR A 470 20.61 10.22 -22.47
N ILE A 471 21.13 10.25 -23.70
CA ILE A 471 20.29 10.25 -24.90
C ILE A 471 19.61 8.89 -25.07
N ASP A 472 20.22 7.80 -24.61
CA ASP A 472 19.57 6.49 -24.61
C ASP A 472 18.35 6.45 -23.67
N ASN A 473 18.43 7.10 -22.50
CA ASN A 473 17.27 7.26 -21.59
C ASN A 473 16.16 8.16 -22.17
N ILE A 474 16.49 9.09 -23.08
CA ILE A 474 15.49 9.87 -23.84
C ILE A 474 14.92 9.05 -24.99
N ARG A 475 15.75 8.19 -25.58
CA ARG A 475 15.43 7.37 -26.73
C ARG A 475 14.48 6.23 -26.35
N SER A 476 14.71 5.57 -25.23
CA SER A 476 13.92 4.44 -24.76
C SER A 476 13.49 4.68 -23.32
N PHE A 477 12.18 4.78 -23.09
CA PHE A 477 11.63 5.02 -21.76
C PHE A 477 10.27 4.36 -21.61
N THR A 478 9.90 4.09 -20.36
CA THR A 478 8.55 3.69 -19.94
C THR A 478 7.67 4.93 -19.85
N ILE A 479 6.44 4.85 -20.35
CA ILE A 479 5.49 5.96 -20.33
C ILE A 479 4.88 6.09 -18.93
N ALA A 480 4.95 7.26 -18.29
CA ALA A 480 4.20 7.53 -17.05
C ALA A 480 2.76 7.93 -17.32
N ARG A 481 2.56 8.81 -18.32
CA ARG A 481 1.25 9.35 -18.66
C ARG A 481 1.11 9.54 -20.16
N THR A 482 -0.12 9.37 -20.62
CA THR A 482 -0.54 9.69 -21.98
C THR A 482 -1.65 10.73 -21.93
N ASN A 483 -1.72 11.58 -22.96
CA ASN A 483 -2.87 12.42 -23.23
C ASN A 483 -3.12 12.45 -24.74
N TYR A 484 -4.13 11.74 -25.19
CA TYR A 484 -4.54 11.62 -26.59
C TYR A 484 -5.66 12.62 -26.90
N ASN A 485 -5.49 13.38 -27.98
CA ASN A 485 -6.51 14.26 -28.54
C ASN A 485 -7.03 13.63 -29.85
N ALA A 486 -8.31 13.25 -29.85
CA ALA A 486 -8.94 12.55 -30.96
C ALA A 486 -9.27 13.43 -32.16
N VAL A 487 -9.34 14.76 -31.98
CA VAL A 487 -9.61 15.71 -33.06
C VAL A 487 -8.37 15.89 -33.93
N ASP A 488 -7.22 16.05 -33.27
CA ASP A 488 -5.94 16.28 -33.95
C ASP A 488 -5.20 14.97 -34.29
N ASP A 489 -5.73 13.82 -33.86
CA ASP A 489 -5.07 12.51 -33.89
C ASP A 489 -3.62 12.59 -33.40
N SER A 490 -3.46 13.14 -32.19
CA SER A 490 -2.14 13.37 -31.60
C SER A 490 -2.10 12.90 -30.15
N ILE A 491 -0.93 12.47 -29.69
CA ILE A 491 -0.72 12.04 -28.32
C ILE A 491 0.50 12.73 -27.73
N GLN A 492 0.32 13.23 -26.51
CA GLN A 492 1.39 13.72 -25.66
C GLN A 492 1.82 12.61 -24.72
N LEU A 493 3.12 12.37 -24.65
CA LEU A 493 3.72 11.38 -23.76
C LEU A 493 4.59 12.05 -22.71
N GLU A 494 4.43 11.61 -21.47
CA GLU A 494 5.31 11.95 -20.35
C GLU A 494 6.07 10.69 -19.91
N PRO A 495 7.42 10.69 -19.94
CA PRO A 495 8.22 9.58 -19.45
C PRO A 495 8.05 9.34 -17.96
N ALA A 496 8.09 8.07 -17.58
CA ALA A 496 8.25 7.66 -16.19
C ALA A 496 9.60 8.11 -15.67
N ILE A 497 9.58 8.67 -14.46
CA ILE A 497 10.77 8.81 -13.66
C ILE A 497 11.19 7.37 -13.29
N PRO A 498 12.42 6.94 -13.62
CA PRO A 498 12.88 5.62 -13.23
C PRO A 498 12.66 5.41 -11.74
N VAL A 499 12.10 4.25 -11.37
CA VAL A 499 11.90 3.90 -9.97
C VAL A 499 13.26 3.98 -9.27
N PRO A 500 13.39 4.79 -8.20
CA PRO A 500 14.67 4.92 -7.51
C PRO A 500 15.18 3.54 -7.05
N THR A 501 16.42 3.21 -7.38
CA THR A 501 17.14 2.00 -6.94
C THR A 501 16.98 1.79 -5.44
N LEU A 502 17.04 2.86 -4.67
CA LEU A 502 16.83 2.85 -3.24
C LEU A 502 15.48 2.24 -2.84
N VAL A 503 14.40 2.59 -3.53
CA VAL A 503 13.05 2.07 -3.25
C VAL A 503 13.04 0.57 -3.45
N THR A 504 13.59 0.09 -4.57
CA THR A 504 13.69 -1.36 -4.84
C THR A 504 14.57 -2.09 -3.82
N MET A 505 15.65 -1.47 -3.34
CA MET A 505 16.53 -2.04 -2.31
C MET A 505 15.86 -2.13 -0.94
N ILE A 506 15.11 -1.09 -0.54
CA ILE A 506 14.33 -1.09 0.70
C ILE A 506 13.24 -2.15 0.62
N ALA A 507 12.55 -2.26 -0.53
CA ALA A 507 11.53 -3.27 -0.77
C ALA A 507 12.06 -4.70 -0.63
N ALA A 508 13.14 -5.04 -1.35
CA ALA A 508 13.78 -6.34 -1.27
C ALA A 508 14.24 -6.69 0.17
N ARG A 509 14.67 -5.68 0.94
CA ARG A 509 15.05 -5.90 2.33
C ARG A 509 13.83 -6.12 3.23
N ARG A 510 12.74 -5.39 3.05
CA ARG A 510 11.50 -5.59 3.83
C ARG A 510 10.94 -6.99 3.59
N GLY A 511 10.96 -7.48 2.35
CA GLY A 511 10.62 -8.86 2.04
C GLY A 511 11.44 -9.90 2.82
N THR A 512 12.74 -9.63 3.00
CA THR A 512 13.64 -10.52 3.77
C THR A 512 13.49 -10.37 5.29
N VAL A 513 13.32 -9.13 5.79
CA VAL A 513 13.30 -8.84 7.24
C VAL A 513 12.00 -9.26 7.90
N ILE A 514 10.87 -9.24 7.19
CA ILE A 514 9.59 -9.73 7.73
C ILE A 514 9.65 -11.24 8.04
N GLN A 515 10.53 -12.00 7.39
CA GLN A 515 10.77 -13.41 7.76
C GLN A 515 11.59 -13.59 9.05
N GLU A 516 12.33 -12.58 9.53
CA GLU A 516 13.24 -12.75 10.68
C GLU A 516 12.97 -11.83 11.87
N THR A 517 12.39 -10.63 11.73
CA THR A 517 12.16 -9.73 12.87
C THR A 517 11.00 -8.73 12.65
N GLY A 518 9.94 -8.85 13.45
CA GLY A 518 8.83 -7.89 13.47
C GLY A 518 9.25 -6.53 14.05
N ARG A 519 9.59 -5.56 13.19
CA ARG A 519 9.92 -4.17 13.59
C ARG A 519 8.90 -3.15 13.05
N ILE A 520 8.57 -2.20 13.93
CA ILE A 520 7.51 -1.18 13.83
C ILE A 520 8.01 0.07 13.08
N ARG A 521 7.20 0.63 12.18
CA ARG A 521 7.39 2.01 11.66
C ARG A 521 6.89 3.03 12.69
N PRO A 522 7.65 4.09 13.03
CA PRO A 522 7.05 5.30 13.59
C PRO A 522 6.32 6.08 12.48
N ARG A 523 5.12 6.59 12.78
CA ARG A 523 4.41 7.58 11.95
C ARG A 523 5.27 8.82 11.72
#